data_AF-A0A5T1KK82-F1
#
_entry.id   AF-A0A5T1KK82-F1
#
_cell.length_a   1.000
_cell.length_b   1.000
_cell.length_c   1.000
_cell.angle_alpha   90.00
_cell.angle_beta   90.00
_cell.angle_gamma   90.00
#
_symmetry.space_group_name_H-M   'P 1'
#
loop_
_entity.id
_entity.type
_entity.pdbx_description
1 polymer ?
#
loop_
_entity_poly.entity_id
_entity_poly.type
_entity_poly.pdbx_seq_one_letter_code
_entity_poly.pdbx_strand_id
1 'polypeptide(L)'
;VNVGGEYLTNVGLSKDTIVGLSNTLNVGVDNKVRVAKNSHEFVGENKDIEIGANQNTIIHKDEIRNVKGNKKEVVEGHYGINVSDKMQVLSEKEMDYKSKDNILFTSNESIGFESDKNTSMVADNITTYAKTIHELKADSEATIQVGETIINAKPDCVIIKAGGVEVIIDSNGLVVKGGELKAE
;
A
#
# COMPACT_ATOMS: atom_id res chain seq x y z
N VAL A 1 -25.45 17.41 44.91
CA VAL A 1 -26.91 17.61 44.85
C VAL A 1 -27.51 16.35 44.27
N ASN A 2 -28.50 15.76 44.93
CA ASN A 2 -29.25 14.63 44.38
C ASN A 2 -30.59 15.16 43.87
N VAL A 3 -30.96 14.80 42.64
CA VAL A 3 -32.23 15.23 42.02
C VAL A 3 -33.02 13.99 41.66
N GLY A 4 -34.25 13.87 42.17
CA GLY A 4 -35.12 12.71 41.95
C GLY A 4 -36.00 12.80 40.69
N GLY A 5 -35.78 13.82 39.85
CA GLY A 5 -36.54 14.09 38.63
C GLY A 5 -35.68 14.84 37.62
N GLU A 6 -36.30 15.53 36.67
CA GLU A 6 -35.58 16.31 35.65
C GLU A 6 -34.72 17.42 36.28
N TYR A 7 -33.53 17.64 35.71
CA TYR A 7 -32.61 18.70 36.13
C TYR A 7 -32.16 19.54 34.92
N LEU A 8 -32.47 20.84 34.95
CA LEU A 8 -32.10 21.79 33.91
C LEU A 8 -31.15 22.86 34.46
N THR A 9 -30.09 23.17 33.71
CA THR A 9 -29.18 24.29 34.01
C THR A 9 -29.07 25.19 32.78
N ASN A 10 -29.51 26.44 32.91
CA ASN A 10 -29.38 27.46 31.86
C ASN A 10 -28.34 28.49 32.28
N VAL A 11 -27.41 28.83 31.38
CA VAL A 11 -26.37 29.83 31.63
C VAL A 11 -26.31 30.78 30.44
N GLY A 12 -26.49 32.08 30.70
CA GLY A 12 -26.64 33.08 29.64
C GLY A 12 -25.34 33.56 28.98
N LEU A 13 -24.19 33.36 29.64
CA LEU A 13 -22.90 33.89 29.19
C LEU A 13 -21.81 32.81 29.12
N SER A 14 -21.35 32.33 30.27
CA SER A 14 -20.25 31.36 30.37
C SER A 14 -20.42 30.42 31.55
N LYS A 15 -19.96 29.17 31.38
CA LYS A 15 -19.94 28.16 32.43
C LYS A 15 -18.57 27.51 32.46
N ASP A 16 -17.85 27.69 33.56
CA ASP A 16 -16.60 27.00 33.84
C ASP A 16 -16.83 25.85 34.82
N THR A 17 -16.06 24.78 34.71
CA THR A 17 -16.11 23.64 35.63
C THR A 17 -14.70 23.24 36.00
N ILE A 18 -14.36 23.39 37.29
CA ILE A 18 -13.04 23.06 37.84
C ILE A 18 -13.23 21.86 38.78
N VAL A 19 -12.44 20.82 38.58
CA VAL A 19 -12.46 19.60 39.39
C VAL A 19 -11.03 19.31 39.83
N GLY A 20 -10.80 19.19 41.14
CA GLY A 20 -9.44 19.13 41.69
C GLY A 20 -8.74 17.77 41.57
N LEU A 21 -9.50 16.66 41.48
CA LEU A 21 -8.93 15.30 41.46
C LEU A 21 -9.46 14.45 40.30
N SER A 22 -10.77 14.18 40.26
CA SER A 22 -11.36 13.25 39.29
C SER A 22 -12.75 13.67 38.86
N ASN A 23 -13.08 13.46 37.58
CA ASN A 23 -14.40 13.69 37.02
C ASN A 23 -14.90 12.41 36.34
N THR A 24 -16.10 11.94 36.70
CA THR A 24 -16.74 10.77 36.08
C THR A 24 -18.16 11.13 35.70
N LEU A 25 -18.56 10.78 34.47
CA LEU A 25 -19.90 10.99 33.95
C LEU A 25 -20.53 9.63 33.63
N ASN A 26 -21.59 9.26 34.37
CA ASN A 26 -22.39 8.07 34.10
C ASN A 26 -23.74 8.52 33.51
N VAL A 27 -24.12 7.97 32.36
CA VAL A 27 -25.37 8.29 31.66
C VAL A 27 -26.13 7.00 31.40
N GLY A 28 -27.41 6.96 31.79
CA GLY A 28 -28.20 5.72 31.74
C GLY A 28 -28.85 5.40 30.38
N VAL A 29 -29.02 6.41 29.52
CA VAL A 29 -29.70 6.25 28.22
C VAL A 29 -28.83 6.84 27.11
N ASP A 30 -28.89 8.16 26.89
CA ASP A 30 -28.19 8.83 25.79
C ASP A 30 -27.41 10.06 26.26
N ASN A 31 -26.22 10.27 25.68
CA ASN A 31 -25.45 11.50 25.84
C ASN A 31 -25.33 12.23 24.51
N LYS A 32 -25.93 13.42 24.40
CA LYS A 32 -25.88 14.26 23.20
C LYS A 32 -25.18 15.58 23.49
N VAL A 33 -24.03 15.79 22.84
CA VAL A 33 -23.27 17.04 22.90
C VAL A 33 -23.44 17.80 21.59
N ARG A 34 -23.81 19.08 21.67
CA ARG A 34 -23.87 19.98 20.50
C ARG A 34 -22.99 21.19 20.74
N VAL A 35 -22.02 21.41 19.86
CA VAL A 35 -21.12 22.57 19.89
C VAL A 35 -21.39 23.40 18.63
N ALA A 36 -21.76 24.67 18.79
CA ALA A 36 -22.15 25.53 17.66
C ALA A 36 -20.96 26.14 16.91
N LYS A 37 -19.79 26.19 17.56
CA LYS A 37 -18.55 26.75 17.00
C LYS A 37 -17.46 25.68 17.07
N ASN A 38 -16.45 25.88 17.92
CA ASN A 38 -15.26 25.05 17.98
C ASN A 38 -15.23 24.21 19.26
N SER A 39 -14.65 23.02 19.16
CA SER A 39 -14.29 22.18 20.30
C SER A 39 -12.78 21.98 20.30
N HIS A 40 -12.16 22.11 21.47
CA HIS A 40 -10.75 21.79 21.67
C HIS A 40 -10.63 20.95 22.94
N GLU A 41 -9.89 19.85 22.83
CA GLU A 41 -9.63 18.93 23.93
C GLU A 41 -8.12 18.74 24.04
N PHE A 42 -7.61 18.89 25.26
CA PHE A 42 -6.22 18.64 25.60
C PHE A 42 -6.18 17.59 26.70
N VAL A 43 -5.47 16.49 26.42
CA VAL A 43 -5.24 15.40 27.37
C VAL A 43 -3.75 15.35 27.64
N GLY A 44 -3.34 15.53 28.90
CA GLY A 44 -1.92 15.62 29.27
C GLY A 44 -1.18 14.29 29.22
N GLU A 45 -1.91 13.18 29.32
CA GLU A 45 -1.38 11.82 29.30
C GLU A 45 -2.05 10.99 28.19
N ASN A 46 -2.77 9.92 28.54
CA ASN A 46 -3.37 8.98 27.59
C ASN A 46 -4.87 9.25 27.40
N LYS A 47 -5.37 8.96 26.20
CA LYS A 47 -6.80 8.95 25.88
C LYS A 47 -7.18 7.57 25.35
N ASP A 48 -7.93 6.83 26.16
CA ASP A 48 -8.53 5.55 25.78
C ASP A 48 -10.01 5.74 25.44
N ILE A 49 -10.46 5.09 24.35
CA ILE A 49 -11.84 5.15 23.88
C ILE A 49 -12.30 3.72 23.60
N GLU A 50 -13.35 3.30 24.28
CA GLU A 50 -14.01 2.00 24.06
C GLU A 50 -15.45 2.24 23.62
N ILE A 51 -15.85 1.59 22.53
CA ILE A 51 -17.20 1.68 21.97
C ILE A 51 -17.69 0.24 21.79
N GLY A 52 -18.73 -0.14 22.52
CA GLY A 52 -19.25 -1.52 22.51
C GLY A 52 -20.00 -1.91 21.22
N ALA A 53 -20.25 -0.96 20.32
CA ALA A 53 -20.94 -1.17 19.05
C ALA A 53 -20.29 -0.34 17.94
N ASN A 54 -21.05 0.52 17.25
CA ASN A 54 -20.57 1.22 16.06
C ASN A 54 -20.05 2.63 16.36
N GLN A 55 -18.97 3.02 15.68
CA GLN A 55 -18.51 4.40 15.56
C GLN A 55 -18.73 4.90 14.13
N ASN A 56 -19.53 5.95 13.95
CA ASN A 56 -19.66 6.65 12.68
C ASN A 56 -19.11 8.07 12.81
N THR A 57 -18.29 8.51 11.86
CA THR A 57 -17.65 9.83 11.88
C THR A 57 -17.79 10.46 10.50
N ILE A 58 -18.33 11.69 10.46
CA ILE A 58 -18.51 12.45 9.22
C ILE A 58 -17.77 13.77 9.39
N ILE A 59 -16.81 14.03 8.50
CA ILE A 59 -16.04 15.27 8.44
C ILE A 59 -16.32 15.89 7.07
N HIS A 60 -16.88 17.10 7.06
CA HIS A 60 -17.30 17.77 5.81
C HIS A 60 -16.16 18.45 5.05
N LYS A 61 -15.01 18.60 5.69
CA LYS A 61 -13.81 19.26 5.15
C LYS A 61 -12.60 18.37 5.45
N ASP A 62 -11.51 18.95 5.92
CA ASP A 62 -10.22 18.28 6.06
C ASP A 62 -10.07 17.59 7.43
N GLU A 63 -9.45 16.41 7.41
CA GLU A 63 -8.92 15.73 8.60
C GLU A 63 -7.39 15.74 8.52
N ILE A 64 -6.73 16.20 9.59
CA ILE A 64 -5.28 16.15 9.72
C ILE A 64 -4.94 15.39 11.00
N ARG A 65 -4.19 14.30 10.86
CA ARG A 65 -3.76 13.46 11.97
C ARG A 65 -2.24 13.32 11.98
N ASN A 66 -1.62 13.89 13.00
CA ASN A 66 -0.17 13.81 13.22
C ASN A 66 0.14 12.84 14.35
N VAL A 67 0.82 11.74 14.05
CA VAL A 67 1.27 10.75 15.04
C VAL A 67 2.80 10.74 15.05
N LYS A 68 3.41 11.20 16.13
CA LYS A 68 4.88 11.24 16.27
C LYS A 68 5.49 9.87 16.59
N GLY A 69 4.71 9.02 17.24
CA GLY A 69 5.06 7.63 17.51
C GLY A 69 4.50 6.69 16.45
N ASN A 70 4.24 5.45 16.83
CA ASN A 70 3.71 4.43 15.92
C ASN A 70 2.19 4.55 15.78
N LYS A 71 1.68 4.28 14.57
CA LYS A 71 0.25 4.01 14.32
C LYS A 71 0.09 2.51 14.05
N LYS A 72 -0.74 1.83 14.83
CA LYS A 72 -1.15 0.44 14.60
C LYS A 72 -2.66 0.40 14.43
N GLU A 73 -3.12 -0.27 13.40
CA GLU A 73 -4.53 -0.43 13.06
C GLU A 73 -4.78 -1.92 12.78
N VAL A 74 -5.79 -2.50 13.44
CA VAL A 74 -6.16 -3.91 13.27
C VAL A 74 -7.64 -3.93 12.94
N VAL A 75 -7.97 -4.51 11.79
CA VAL A 75 -9.34 -4.64 11.30
C VAL A 75 -9.57 -6.11 11.05
N GLU A 76 -10.46 -6.73 11.81
CA GLU A 76 -10.79 -8.16 11.66
C GLU A 76 -11.74 -8.40 10.47
N GLY A 77 -12.51 -7.37 10.10
CA GLY A 77 -13.39 -7.37 8.94
C GLY A 77 -12.74 -6.77 7.69
N HIS A 78 -13.58 -6.21 6.83
CA HIS A 78 -13.14 -5.54 5.60
C HIS A 78 -12.62 -4.12 5.87
N TYR A 79 -11.49 -3.76 5.23
CA TYR A 79 -10.95 -2.42 5.21
C TYR A 79 -11.03 -1.82 3.81
N GLY A 80 -11.88 -0.80 3.64
CA GLY A 80 -12.12 -0.14 2.36
C GLY A 80 -11.65 1.31 2.38
N ILE A 81 -10.94 1.72 1.34
CA ILE A 81 -10.50 3.10 1.12
C ILE A 81 -11.02 3.54 -0.25
N ASN A 82 -11.77 4.65 -0.30
CA ASN A 82 -12.23 5.27 -1.54
C ASN A 82 -11.73 6.71 -1.58
N VAL A 83 -10.93 7.03 -2.60
CA VAL A 83 -10.38 8.38 -2.83
C VAL A 83 -10.78 8.80 -4.23
N SER A 84 -11.44 9.96 -4.36
CA SER A 84 -11.97 10.43 -5.65
C SER A 84 -10.95 11.15 -6.53
N ASP A 85 -9.85 11.60 -5.93
CA ASP A 85 -8.76 12.30 -6.60
C ASP A 85 -7.44 11.52 -6.38
N LYS A 86 -6.47 12.08 -5.67
CA LYS A 86 -5.15 11.47 -5.50
C LYS A 86 -5.00 10.74 -4.17
N MET A 87 -4.53 9.49 -4.22
CA MET A 87 -3.95 8.78 -3.08
C MET A 87 -2.42 8.77 -3.20
N GLN A 88 -1.71 9.14 -2.13
CA GLN A 88 -0.26 9.05 -2.05
C GLN A 88 0.13 8.29 -0.78
N VAL A 89 1.02 7.31 -0.94
CA VAL A 89 1.63 6.56 0.16
C VAL A 89 3.14 6.71 0.03
N LEU A 90 3.80 7.13 1.10
CA LEU A 90 5.24 7.36 1.14
C LEU A 90 5.80 6.77 2.43
N SER A 91 6.90 6.03 2.30
CA SER A 91 7.74 5.56 3.39
C SER A 91 9.19 5.88 3.04
N GLU A 92 9.96 6.40 3.99
CA GLU A 92 11.39 6.66 3.80
C GLU A 92 12.26 5.40 3.83
N LYS A 93 11.68 4.27 4.29
CA LYS A 93 12.38 3.00 4.43
C LYS A 93 11.69 1.93 3.62
N GLU A 94 10.89 1.10 4.28
CA GLU A 94 10.32 -0.12 3.72
C GLU A 94 8.79 -0.01 3.64
N MET A 95 8.22 -0.70 2.66
CA MET A 95 6.78 -0.93 2.51
C MET A 95 6.55 -2.40 2.18
N ASP A 96 5.84 -3.10 3.05
CA ASP A 96 5.51 -4.53 2.88
C ASP A 96 4.03 -4.71 2.59
N TYR A 97 3.73 -5.53 1.58
CA TYR A 97 2.36 -5.92 1.22
C TYR A 97 2.27 -7.44 1.16
N LYS A 98 1.43 -8.01 2.03
CA LYS A 98 1.24 -9.46 2.12
C LYS A 98 -0.24 -9.80 2.15
N SER A 99 -0.66 -10.65 1.23
CA SER A 99 -1.97 -11.30 1.22
C SER A 99 -1.79 -12.82 1.31
N LYS A 100 -2.72 -13.51 1.96
CA LYS A 100 -2.77 -14.98 1.92
C LYS A 100 -3.37 -15.49 0.61
N ASP A 101 -4.28 -14.71 0.05
CA ASP A 101 -4.95 -15.00 -1.21
C ASP A 101 -4.30 -14.13 -2.30
N ASN A 102 -5.06 -13.33 -3.03
CA ASN A 102 -4.58 -12.53 -4.14
C ASN A 102 -4.17 -11.10 -3.73
N ILE A 103 -3.28 -10.52 -4.54
CA ILE A 103 -3.04 -9.08 -4.64
C ILE A 103 -3.31 -8.71 -6.11
N LEU A 104 -4.21 -7.76 -6.36
CA LEU A 104 -4.60 -7.32 -7.70
C LEU A 104 -4.39 -5.81 -7.83
N PHE A 105 -3.64 -5.40 -8.86
CA PHE A 105 -3.52 -4.00 -9.28
C PHE A 105 -4.23 -3.82 -10.61
N THR A 106 -5.08 -2.81 -10.73
CA THR A 106 -5.84 -2.50 -11.95
C THR A 106 -5.84 -1.00 -12.18
N SER A 107 -5.63 -0.58 -13.42
CA SER A 107 -5.66 0.81 -13.87
C SER A 107 -6.27 0.87 -15.26
N ASN A 108 -7.03 1.91 -15.55
CA ASN A 108 -7.62 2.13 -16.87
C ASN A 108 -6.61 2.73 -17.87
N GLU A 109 -5.53 3.34 -17.37
CA GLU A 109 -4.52 3.99 -18.19
C GLU A 109 -3.19 3.24 -18.11
N SER A 110 -2.44 3.42 -17.03
CA SER A 110 -1.09 2.84 -16.89
C SER A 110 -0.84 2.29 -15.49
N ILE A 111 0.10 1.34 -15.41
CA ILE A 111 0.72 0.84 -14.19
C ILE A 111 2.23 0.87 -14.45
N GLY A 112 2.99 1.47 -13.53
CA GLY A 112 4.44 1.57 -13.63
C GLY A 112 5.12 1.07 -12.36
N PHE A 113 6.31 0.49 -12.52
CA PHE A 113 7.19 0.06 -11.44
C PHE A 113 8.61 0.54 -11.76
N GLU A 114 9.16 1.39 -10.90
CA GLU A 114 10.49 1.98 -11.09
C GLU A 114 11.37 1.65 -9.86
N SER A 115 12.62 1.28 -10.10
CA SER A 115 13.61 0.96 -9.07
C SER A 115 15.00 1.31 -9.58
N ASP A 116 15.82 1.95 -8.75
CA ASP A 116 17.21 2.28 -9.06
C ASP A 116 18.15 1.06 -9.03
N LYS A 117 17.69 -0.03 -8.41
CA LYS A 117 18.45 -1.26 -8.22
C LYS A 117 17.71 -2.43 -8.84
N ASN A 118 17.54 -3.51 -8.09
CA ASN A 118 16.91 -4.73 -8.57
C ASN A 118 15.39 -4.64 -8.50
N THR A 119 14.73 -5.26 -9.48
CA THR A 119 13.30 -5.59 -9.47
C THR A 119 13.17 -7.09 -9.77
N SER A 120 12.55 -7.85 -8.87
CA SER A 120 12.40 -9.31 -8.98
C SER A 120 10.96 -9.75 -8.92
N MET A 121 10.58 -10.72 -9.77
CA MET A 121 9.28 -11.38 -9.74
C MET A 121 9.52 -12.89 -9.67
N VAL A 122 8.97 -13.54 -8.65
CA VAL A 122 9.10 -14.99 -8.44
C VAL A 122 7.71 -15.57 -8.23
N ALA A 123 7.32 -16.52 -9.08
CA ALA A 123 6.04 -17.20 -9.04
C ALA A 123 6.16 -18.57 -9.74
N ASP A 124 5.20 -19.46 -9.50
CA ASP A 124 5.10 -20.73 -10.23
C ASP A 124 4.96 -20.52 -11.74
N ASN A 125 4.26 -19.45 -12.14
CA ASN A 125 4.18 -18.99 -13.52
C ASN A 125 4.09 -17.46 -13.58
N ILE A 126 4.64 -16.88 -14.65
CA ILE A 126 4.50 -15.47 -14.99
C ILE A 126 3.97 -15.40 -16.42
N THR A 127 2.83 -14.73 -16.60
CA THR A 127 2.21 -14.53 -17.91
C THR A 127 2.09 -13.04 -18.19
N THR A 128 2.58 -12.62 -19.34
CA THR A 128 2.52 -11.24 -19.82
C THR A 128 1.90 -11.22 -21.21
N TYR A 129 0.93 -10.33 -21.42
CA TYR A 129 0.27 -10.16 -22.70
C TYR A 129 0.12 -8.68 -23.02
N ALA A 130 0.68 -8.27 -24.15
CA ALA A 130 0.47 -6.95 -24.73
C ALA A 130 -0.37 -7.11 -26.01
N LYS A 131 -1.41 -6.28 -26.15
CA LYS A 131 -2.26 -6.28 -27.36
C LYS A 131 -1.54 -5.79 -28.62
N THR A 132 -0.50 -4.99 -28.44
CA THR A 132 0.22 -4.33 -29.54
C THR A 132 1.71 -4.65 -29.49
N ILE A 133 2.45 -4.03 -28.57
CA ILE A 133 3.91 -4.11 -28.48
C ILE A 133 4.31 -4.64 -27.11
N HIS A 134 5.20 -5.63 -27.08
CA HIS A 134 5.85 -6.13 -25.87
C HIS A 134 7.35 -5.84 -25.99
N GLU A 135 7.84 -4.87 -25.23
CA GLU A 135 9.23 -4.42 -25.27
C GLU A 135 10.00 -4.93 -24.06
N LEU A 136 11.18 -5.52 -24.30
CA LEU A 136 12.14 -5.94 -23.30
C LEU A 136 13.48 -5.32 -23.67
N LYS A 137 13.96 -4.39 -22.84
CA LYS A 137 15.20 -3.66 -23.08
C LYS A 137 16.15 -3.82 -21.89
N ALA A 138 17.41 -4.09 -22.19
CA ALA A 138 18.52 -4.07 -21.24
C ALA A 138 19.71 -3.36 -21.89
N ASP A 139 20.42 -2.53 -21.13
CA ASP A 139 21.56 -1.77 -21.66
C ASP A 139 22.85 -2.61 -21.75
N SER A 140 22.97 -3.65 -20.91
CA SER A 140 24.17 -4.50 -20.82
C SER A 140 23.93 -5.92 -21.31
N GLU A 141 22.92 -6.61 -20.80
CA GLU A 141 22.70 -8.03 -21.08
C GLU A 141 21.24 -8.41 -20.83
N ALA A 142 20.69 -9.28 -21.70
CA ALA A 142 19.41 -9.93 -21.48
C ALA A 142 19.59 -11.45 -21.55
N THR A 143 19.07 -12.16 -20.55
CA THR A 143 19.17 -13.63 -20.47
C THR A 143 17.80 -14.26 -20.33
N ILE A 144 17.52 -15.27 -21.15
CA ILE A 144 16.41 -16.20 -21.02
C ILE A 144 17.00 -17.56 -20.70
N GLN A 145 16.66 -18.13 -19.55
CA GLN A 145 17.18 -19.43 -19.11
C GLN A 145 16.04 -20.41 -18.78
N VAL A 146 16.13 -21.62 -19.33
CA VAL A 146 15.20 -22.74 -19.09
C VAL A 146 16.02 -23.98 -18.79
N GLY A 147 16.19 -24.31 -17.51
CA GLY A 147 17.13 -25.35 -17.08
C GLY A 147 18.56 -25.02 -17.54
N GLU A 148 19.15 -25.87 -18.37
CA GLU A 148 20.47 -25.67 -18.99
C GLU A 148 20.41 -24.90 -20.32
N THR A 149 19.22 -24.71 -20.90
CA THR A 149 19.05 -23.97 -22.15
C THR A 149 19.10 -22.47 -21.87
N ILE A 150 19.90 -21.74 -22.65
CA ILE A 150 20.14 -20.30 -22.46
C ILE A 150 20.05 -19.57 -23.80
N ILE A 151 19.36 -18.43 -23.82
CA ILE A 151 19.52 -17.38 -24.83
C ILE A 151 20.08 -16.16 -24.10
N ASN A 152 21.23 -15.67 -24.55
CA ASN A 152 21.94 -14.56 -23.95
C ASN A 152 22.25 -13.53 -25.03
N ALA A 153 21.72 -12.31 -24.85
CA ALA A 153 21.94 -11.20 -25.75
C ALA A 153 22.81 -10.15 -25.06
N LYS A 154 23.89 -9.76 -25.74
CA LYS A 154 24.83 -8.71 -25.36
C LYS A 154 24.84 -7.63 -26.46
N PRO A 155 25.49 -6.47 -26.25
CA PRO A 155 25.46 -5.38 -27.23
C PRO A 155 26.11 -5.75 -28.57
N ASP A 156 27.05 -6.69 -28.57
CA ASP A 156 27.88 -7.09 -29.72
C ASP A 156 27.63 -8.52 -30.21
N CYS A 157 26.88 -9.33 -29.47
CA CYS A 157 26.64 -10.73 -29.82
C CYS A 157 25.35 -11.32 -29.23
N VAL A 158 24.91 -12.42 -29.83
CA VAL A 158 23.85 -13.29 -29.31
C VAL A 158 24.38 -14.71 -29.20
N ILE A 159 24.16 -15.34 -28.05
CA ILE A 159 24.61 -16.71 -27.75
C ILE A 159 23.39 -17.56 -27.40
N ILE A 160 23.21 -18.69 -28.08
CA ILE A 160 22.16 -19.67 -27.81
C ILE A 160 22.84 -20.99 -27.44
N LYS A 161 22.50 -21.55 -26.26
CA LYS A 161 23.00 -22.84 -25.79
C LYS A 161 21.84 -23.78 -25.53
N ALA A 162 21.85 -24.95 -26.15
CA ALA A 162 20.83 -25.98 -25.95
C ALA A 162 21.37 -27.37 -26.29
N GLY A 163 21.11 -28.37 -25.45
CA GLY A 163 21.44 -29.78 -25.76
C GLY A 163 22.92 -30.04 -26.05
N GLY A 164 23.84 -29.29 -25.44
CA GLY A 164 25.29 -29.39 -25.69
C GLY A 164 25.80 -28.63 -26.91
N VAL A 165 24.92 -27.97 -27.68
CA VAL A 165 25.27 -27.11 -28.83
C VAL A 165 25.34 -25.65 -28.38
N GLU A 166 26.30 -24.89 -28.91
CA GLU A 166 26.43 -23.44 -28.74
C GLU A 166 26.43 -22.76 -30.11
N VAL A 167 25.50 -21.82 -30.32
CA VAL A 167 25.41 -20.95 -31.49
C VAL A 167 25.78 -19.53 -31.06
N ILE A 168 26.68 -18.89 -31.80
CA ILE A 168 27.11 -17.52 -31.58
C ILE A 168 26.88 -16.72 -32.85
N ILE A 169 26.24 -15.56 -32.71
CA ILE A 169 26.11 -14.56 -33.77
C ILE A 169 26.80 -13.29 -33.30
N ASP A 170 27.80 -12.83 -34.02
CA ASP A 170 28.58 -11.63 -33.72
C ASP A 170 29.00 -10.91 -35.02
N SER A 171 29.89 -9.92 -34.92
CA SER A 171 30.42 -9.18 -36.09
C SER A 171 31.19 -10.05 -37.09
N ASN A 172 31.63 -11.25 -36.71
CA ASN A 172 32.34 -12.20 -37.57
C ASN A 172 31.39 -13.17 -38.27
N GLY A 173 30.09 -13.14 -37.95
CA GLY A 173 29.05 -13.97 -38.56
C GLY A 173 28.44 -14.97 -37.58
N LEU A 174 28.11 -16.16 -38.08
CA LEU A 174 27.45 -17.23 -37.32
C LEU A 174 28.41 -18.40 -37.11
N VAL A 175 28.60 -18.81 -35.86
CA VAL A 175 29.46 -19.95 -35.47
C VAL A 175 28.62 -20.98 -34.70
N VAL A 176 28.72 -22.26 -35.09
CA VAL A 176 28.11 -23.40 -34.38
C VAL A 176 29.21 -24.27 -33.79
N LYS A 177 29.12 -24.57 -32.49
CA LYS A 177 30.03 -25.46 -31.79
C LYS A 177 29.28 -26.66 -31.23
N GLY A 178 29.89 -27.85 -31.32
CA GLY A 178 29.34 -29.10 -30.78
C GLY A 178 28.17 -29.68 -31.57
N GLY A 179 27.82 -29.09 -32.72
CA GLY A 179 26.74 -29.54 -33.60
C GLY A 179 27.08 -29.34 -35.07
N GLU A 180 26.14 -29.73 -35.94
CA GLU A 180 26.24 -29.59 -37.39
C GLU A 180 25.44 -28.37 -37.88
N LEU A 181 26.00 -27.61 -38.83
CA LEU A 181 25.25 -26.60 -39.59
C LEU A 181 24.83 -27.23 -40.92
N LYS A 182 23.53 -27.42 -41.12
CA LYS A 182 22.95 -27.90 -42.39
C LYS A 182 22.27 -26.72 -43.09
N ALA A 183 22.67 -26.43 -44.33
CA ALA A 183 21.97 -25.53 -45.21
C ALA A 183 21.14 -26.38 -46.19
N GLU A 184 19.81 -26.24 -46.15
CA GLU A 184 18.89 -26.81 -47.14
C GLU A 184 18.65 -25.84 -48.30
#